data_AF-A0A914P140-F1
#
_entry.id   AF-A0A914P140-F1
#
_cell.length_a   1.000
_cell.length_b   1.000
_cell.length_c   1.000
_cell.angle_alpha   90.00
_cell.angle_beta   90.00
_cell.angle_gamma   90.00
#
_symmetry.space_group_name_H-M   'P 1'
#
loop_
_entity.id
_entity.type
_entity.pdbx_description
1 polymer ?
#
loop_
_entity_poly.entity_id
_entity_poly.type
_entity_poly.pdbx_seq_one_letter_code
_entity_poly.pdbx_strand_id
1 'polypeptide(L)'
;MKSHPHAHSHGIRSITFVLAISIHSIVEGLALGVQKDNTKVTSLFLSLMVHKLIVAFSVGLQLARTHAHALRWVIASIFIISVITPLGALIGMFVQRAPLDAQVRDILVLICQGIAVGTFIYVTFFEVLIHERDNEHPNLLKILFMIIGFTLIGCLRLLEGEHTHFEDNSYHSHDSIPGEVEHHHNH
;
A
#
# COMPACT_ATOMS: atom_id res chain seq x y z
N MET A 1 -23.48 32.66 28.66
CA MET A 1 -22.94 31.28 28.82
C MET A 1 -21.96 31.05 27.69
N LYS A 2 -20.66 30.99 27.98
CA LYS A 2 -19.63 30.64 26.99
C LYS A 2 -19.63 29.12 26.86
N SER A 3 -20.37 28.59 25.88
CA SER A 3 -20.16 27.22 25.45
C SER A 3 -18.73 27.14 24.89
N HIS A 4 -17.93 26.22 25.41
CA HIS A 4 -16.70 25.76 24.79
C HIS A 4 -17.06 24.49 23.98
N PRO A 5 -17.26 24.58 22.66
CA PRO A 5 -17.09 23.41 21.80
C PRO A 5 -15.75 23.54 21.05
N HIS A 6 -15.30 22.43 20.45
CA HIS A 6 -14.31 22.34 19.37
C HIS A 6 -12.88 21.86 19.67
N ALA A 7 -12.36 21.85 20.90
CA ALA A 7 -11.01 21.29 21.11
C ALA A 7 -10.95 19.76 21.02
N HIS A 8 -12.01 19.06 21.46
CA HIS A 8 -12.02 17.59 21.55
C HIS A 8 -12.15 16.87 20.20
N SER A 9 -12.80 17.49 19.20
CA SER A 9 -13.08 16.83 17.91
C SER A 9 -11.82 16.71 17.03
N HIS A 10 -10.91 17.68 17.08
CA HIS A 10 -9.71 17.67 16.24
C HIS A 10 -8.70 16.60 16.68
N GLY A 11 -8.54 16.39 17.99
CA GLY A 11 -7.63 15.37 18.52
C GLY A 11 -8.08 13.95 18.18
N ILE A 12 -9.36 13.62 18.39
CA ILE A 12 -9.91 12.29 18.08
C ILE A 12 -9.79 11.99 16.59
N ARG A 13 -10.05 12.99 15.73
CA ARG A 13 -9.90 12.87 14.28
C ARG A 13 -8.47 12.55 13.89
N SER A 14 -7.50 13.33 14.37
CA SER A 14 -6.10 13.10 14.03
C SER A 14 -5.56 11.77 14.58
N ILE A 15 -6.04 11.32 15.75
CA ILE A 15 -5.71 9.98 16.27
C ILE A 15 -6.29 8.89 15.37
N THR A 16 -7.57 8.99 14.99
CA THR A 16 -8.25 8.01 14.13
C THR A 16 -7.61 7.97 12.73
N PHE A 17 -7.25 9.12 12.19
CA PHE A 17 -6.51 9.25 10.93
C PHE A 17 -5.13 8.58 10.98
N VAL A 18 -4.31 8.88 12.00
CA VAL A 18 -2.98 8.24 12.18
C VAL A 18 -3.12 6.73 12.37
N LEU A 19 -4.12 6.28 13.13
CA LEU A 19 -4.40 4.87 13.36
C LEU A 19 -4.84 4.16 12.07
N ALA A 20 -5.72 4.75 11.27
CA ALA A 20 -6.17 4.17 10.01
C ALA A 20 -5.03 4.05 8.99
N ILE A 21 -4.19 5.09 8.86
CA ILE A 21 -2.99 5.07 8.01
C ILE A 21 -1.94 4.08 8.53
N SER A 22 -1.87 3.86 9.85
CA SER A 22 -1.03 2.84 10.46
C SER A 22 -1.48 1.42 10.08
N ILE A 23 -2.78 1.12 10.18
CA ILE A 23 -3.34 -0.18 9.75
C ILE A 23 -3.14 -0.40 8.25
N HIS A 24 -3.30 0.65 7.45
CA HIS A 24 -3.00 0.57 6.01
C HIS A 24 -1.53 0.22 5.78
N SER A 25 -0.62 0.93 6.45
CA SER A 25 0.83 0.78 6.27
C SER A 25 1.37 -0.59 6.69
N ILE A 26 0.80 -1.22 7.72
CA ILE A 26 1.25 -2.55 8.16
C ILE A 26 0.88 -3.62 7.13
N VAL A 27 -0.31 -3.54 6.55
CA VAL A 27 -0.78 -4.47 5.51
C VAL A 27 0.01 -4.30 4.22
N GLU A 28 0.26 -3.06 3.80
CA GLU A 28 1.11 -2.79 2.62
C GLU A 28 2.51 -3.38 2.78
N GLY A 29 3.12 -3.19 3.95
CA GLY A 29 4.40 -3.80 4.29
C GLY A 29 4.33 -5.32 4.20
N LEU A 30 3.31 -5.94 4.81
CA LEU A 30 3.10 -7.38 4.78
C LEU A 30 2.99 -7.92 3.34
N ALA A 31 2.23 -7.22 2.49
CA ALA A 31 2.08 -7.57 1.07
C ALA A 31 3.38 -7.45 0.27
N LEU A 32 4.30 -6.55 0.64
CA LEU A 32 5.64 -6.48 0.06
C LEU A 32 6.52 -7.64 0.57
N GLY A 33 6.51 -7.91 1.87
CA GLY A 33 7.35 -8.92 2.50
C GLY A 33 6.99 -10.37 2.15
N VAL A 34 5.75 -10.61 1.71
CA VAL A 34 5.28 -11.94 1.31
C VAL A 34 5.71 -12.35 -0.11
N GLN A 35 6.24 -11.43 -0.90
CA GLN A 35 6.63 -11.71 -2.28
C GLN A 35 7.90 -12.58 -2.34
N LYS A 36 7.89 -13.58 -3.23
CA LYS A 36 9.04 -14.46 -3.50
C LYS A 36 9.90 -13.97 -4.65
N ASP A 37 9.26 -13.42 -5.67
CA ASP A 37 9.93 -13.07 -6.93
C ASP A 37 10.62 -11.71 -6.79
N ASN A 38 11.94 -11.67 -7.02
CA ASN A 38 12.71 -10.44 -6.90
C ASN A 38 12.21 -9.33 -7.83
N THR A 39 11.69 -9.67 -9.00
CA THR A 39 11.08 -8.72 -9.96
C THR A 39 9.80 -8.11 -9.41
N LYS A 40 8.94 -8.91 -8.75
CA LYS A 40 7.73 -8.42 -8.09
C LYS A 40 8.07 -7.58 -6.86
N VAL A 41 9.08 -7.98 -6.08
CA VAL A 41 9.56 -7.21 -4.92
C VAL A 41 10.05 -5.82 -5.36
N THR A 42 10.89 -5.74 -6.39
CA THR A 42 11.43 -4.44 -6.85
C THR A 42 10.36 -3.54 -7.44
N SER A 43 9.46 -4.09 -8.26
CA SER A 43 8.31 -3.36 -8.82
C SER A 43 7.41 -2.83 -7.71
N LEU A 44 6.98 -3.69 -6.77
CA LEU A 44 6.15 -3.28 -5.64
C LEU A 44 6.85 -2.28 -4.73
N PHE A 45 8.15 -2.44 -4.48
CA PHE A 45 8.93 -1.52 -3.67
C PHE A 45 8.99 -0.11 -4.29
N LEU A 46 9.31 0.00 -5.58
CA LEU A 46 9.37 1.29 -6.28
C LEU A 46 8.01 2.00 -6.24
N SER A 47 6.97 1.23 -6.53
CA SER A 47 5.59 1.70 -6.53
C SER A 47 5.12 2.17 -5.14
N LEU A 48 5.47 1.42 -4.09
CA LEU A 48 5.22 1.78 -2.71
C LEU A 48 6.06 2.98 -2.27
N MET A 49 7.28 3.14 -2.77
CA MET A 49 8.14 4.29 -2.44
C MET A 49 7.47 5.59 -2.88
N VAL A 50 7.00 5.67 -4.13
CA VAL A 50 6.30 6.86 -4.62
C VAL A 50 5.01 7.10 -3.84
N HIS A 51 4.23 6.04 -3.60
CA HIS A 51 2.99 6.14 -2.82
C HIS A 51 3.23 6.64 -1.38
N LYS A 52 4.23 6.09 -0.68
CA LYS A 52 4.58 6.46 0.70
C LYS A 52 5.05 7.89 0.82
N LEU A 53 5.80 8.40 -0.17
CA LEU A 53 6.22 9.80 -0.19
C LEU A 53 5.02 10.75 -0.26
N ILE A 54 4.06 10.47 -1.15
CA ILE A 54 2.84 11.28 -1.30
C ILE A 54 1.99 11.21 -0.03
N VAL A 55 1.79 10.01 0.53
CA VAL A 55 1.01 9.81 1.76
C VAL A 55 1.68 10.51 2.95
N ALA A 56 2.98 10.31 3.17
CA ALA A 56 3.70 10.92 4.28
C ALA A 56 3.71 12.44 4.20
N PHE A 57 3.87 13.01 3.00
CA PHE A 57 3.78 14.44 2.78
C PHE A 57 2.38 14.99 3.08
N SER A 58 1.34 14.33 2.57
CA SER A 58 -0.06 14.74 2.77
C SER A 58 -0.47 14.67 4.25
N VAL A 59 -0.18 13.54 4.91
CA VAL A 59 -0.40 13.32 6.34
C VAL A 59 0.36 14.37 7.15
N GLY A 60 1.66 14.57 6.87
CA GLY A 60 2.49 15.52 7.59
C GLY A 60 2.00 16.96 7.47
N LEU A 61 1.58 17.37 6.28
CA LEU A 61 1.00 18.70 6.05
C LEU A 61 -0.34 18.88 6.79
N GLN A 62 -1.21 17.86 6.75
CA GLN A 62 -2.50 17.91 7.44
C GLN A 62 -2.33 17.98 8.96
N LEU A 63 -1.43 17.18 9.52
CA LEU A 63 -1.12 17.21 10.95
C LEU A 63 -0.44 18.51 11.36
N ALA A 64 0.50 19.04 10.57
CA ALA A 64 1.16 20.32 10.85
C ALA A 64 0.17 21.50 10.84
N ARG A 65 -0.84 21.48 9.96
CA ARG A 65 -1.90 22.50 9.91
C ARG A 65 -2.88 22.39 11.10
N THR A 66 -3.29 21.18 11.44
CA THR A 66 -4.26 20.94 12.53
C THR A 66 -3.64 21.08 13.92
N HIS A 67 -2.35 20.77 14.06
CA HIS A 67 -1.62 20.73 15.33
C HIS A 67 -0.34 21.58 15.27
N ALA A 68 -0.42 22.80 14.73
CA ALA A 68 0.73 23.69 14.53
C ALA A 68 1.52 23.99 15.83
N HIS A 69 0.84 24.02 16.97
CA HIS A 69 1.47 24.23 18.29
C HIS A 69 2.13 22.97 18.87
N ALA A 70 1.93 21.80 18.26
CA ALA A 70 2.41 20.51 18.75
C ALA A 70 3.25 19.75 17.71
N LEU A 71 4.22 20.43 17.09
CA LEU A 71 5.11 19.84 16.07
C LEU A 71 5.80 18.54 16.52
N ARG A 72 6.12 18.39 17.81
CA ARG A 72 6.68 17.15 18.37
C ARG A 72 5.75 15.96 18.15
N TRP A 73 4.44 16.16 18.28
CA TRP A 73 3.45 15.12 18.06
C TRP A 73 3.29 14.77 16.58
N VAL A 74 3.39 15.78 15.69
CA VAL A 74 3.39 15.59 14.24
C VAL A 74 4.58 14.74 13.80
N ILE A 75 5.79 15.10 14.25
CA ILE A 75 7.02 14.36 13.93
C ILE A 75 6.95 12.92 14.46
N ALA A 76 6.49 12.74 15.70
CA ALA A 76 6.31 11.40 16.27
C ALA A 76 5.31 10.55 15.45
N SER A 77 4.21 11.15 15.00
CA SER A 77 3.19 10.45 14.19
C SER A 77 3.73 10.02 12.82
N ILE A 78 4.46 10.89 12.13
CA ILE A 78 5.11 10.55 10.85
C ILE A 78 6.16 9.45 11.05
N PHE A 79 6.94 9.54 12.14
CA PHE A 79 7.94 8.52 12.47
C PHE A 79 7.30 7.15 12.72
N ILE A 80 6.18 7.10 13.46
CA ILE A 80 5.41 5.88 13.68
C ILE A 80 4.95 5.28 12.35
N ILE A 81 4.33 6.06 11.47
CA ILE A 81 3.85 5.60 10.16
C ILE A 81 5.02 5.06 9.30
N SER A 82 6.18 5.72 9.37
CA SER A 82 7.40 5.28 8.68
C SER A 82 7.88 3.91 9.15
N VAL A 83 7.94 3.68 10.47
CA VAL A 83 8.42 2.42 11.07
C VAL A 83 7.43 1.26 10.89
N ILE A 84 6.13 1.53 10.77
CA ILE A 84 5.12 0.49 10.60
C ILE A 84 5.26 -0.28 9.28
N THR A 85 5.66 0.39 8.20
CA THR A 85 5.83 -0.23 6.88
C THR A 85 6.92 -1.32 6.86
N PRO A 86 8.16 -1.06 7.32
CA PRO A 86 9.19 -2.09 7.41
C PRO A 86 8.84 -3.16 8.45
N LEU A 87 8.13 -2.82 9.55
CA LEU A 87 7.62 -3.85 10.46
C LEU A 87 6.62 -4.78 9.77
N GLY A 88 5.69 -4.23 8.99
CA GLY A 88 4.78 -5.01 8.14
C GLY A 88 5.55 -5.92 7.19
N ALA A 89 6.59 -5.41 6.53
CA ALA A 89 7.43 -6.21 5.63
C ALA A 89 8.15 -7.34 6.35
N LEU A 90 8.69 -7.10 7.55
CA LEU A 90 9.27 -8.16 8.37
C LEU A 90 8.24 -9.25 8.71
N ILE A 91 7.03 -8.86 9.13
CA ILE A 91 5.93 -9.80 9.38
C ILE A 91 5.60 -10.60 8.11
N GLY A 92 5.52 -9.92 6.95
CA GLY A 92 5.32 -10.55 5.65
C GLY A 92 6.40 -11.59 5.33
N MET A 93 7.68 -11.28 5.61
CA MET A 93 8.79 -12.22 5.42
C MET A 93 8.69 -13.45 6.34
N PHE A 94 8.20 -13.27 7.58
CA PHE A 94 7.92 -14.40 8.48
C PHE A 94 6.78 -15.27 7.95
N VAL A 95 5.67 -14.66 7.51
CA VAL A 95 4.54 -15.37 6.87
C VAL A 95 5.01 -16.11 5.61
N GLN A 96 5.93 -15.51 4.85
CA GLN A 96 6.50 -16.10 3.64
C GLN A 96 7.32 -17.36 3.94
N ARG A 97 7.99 -17.43 5.10
CA ARG A 97 8.81 -18.57 5.53
C ARG A 97 8.04 -19.62 6.32
N ALA A 98 6.81 -19.32 6.76
CA ALA A 98 5.99 -20.27 7.48
C ALA A 98 5.62 -21.45 6.57
N PRO A 99 5.48 -22.69 7.11
CA PRO A 99 5.07 -23.87 6.36
C PRO A 99 3.56 -23.84 6.08
N LEU A 100 3.12 -22.80 5.37
CA LEU A 100 1.73 -22.59 4.96
C LEU A 100 1.59 -22.96 3.48
N ASP A 101 0.45 -23.54 3.14
CA ASP A 101 0.06 -23.74 1.75
C ASP A 101 0.02 -22.40 1.00
N ALA A 102 0.42 -22.43 -0.28
CA ALA A 102 0.50 -21.21 -1.08
C ALA A 102 -0.86 -20.52 -1.26
N GLN A 103 -1.92 -21.29 -1.47
CA GLN A 103 -3.26 -20.77 -1.65
C GLN A 103 -3.79 -20.14 -0.36
N VAL A 104 -3.51 -20.76 0.79
CA VAL A 104 -3.90 -20.20 2.11
C VAL A 104 -3.20 -18.87 2.35
N ARG A 105 -1.89 -18.79 2.08
CA ARG A 105 -1.13 -17.54 2.23
C ARG A 105 -1.68 -16.43 1.35
N ASP A 106 -1.97 -16.73 0.08
CA ASP A 106 -2.46 -15.73 -0.86
C ASP A 106 -3.86 -15.21 -0.47
N ILE A 107 -4.73 -16.10 0.05
CA ILE A 107 -6.04 -15.70 0.60
C ILE A 107 -5.88 -14.79 1.83
N LEU A 108 -4.95 -15.09 2.73
CA LEU A 108 -4.68 -14.24 3.90
C LEU A 108 -4.20 -12.85 3.48
N VAL A 109 -3.28 -12.78 2.52
CA VAL A 109 -2.78 -11.52 1.96
C VAL A 109 -3.93 -10.75 1.29
N LEU A 110 -4.78 -11.43 0.51
CA LEU A 110 -5.93 -10.82 -0.14
C LEU A 110 -6.92 -10.21 0.86
N ILE A 111 -7.25 -10.93 1.93
CA ILE A 111 -8.14 -10.43 3.00
C ILE A 111 -7.51 -9.20 3.68
N CYS A 112 -6.23 -9.29 4.04
CA CYS A 112 -5.50 -8.17 4.63
C CYS A 112 -5.51 -6.95 3.69
N GLN A 113 -5.20 -7.14 2.41
CA GLN A 113 -5.24 -6.09 1.39
C GLN A 113 -6.64 -5.49 1.25
N GLY A 114 -7.70 -6.30 1.29
CA GLY A 114 -9.08 -5.81 1.31
C GLY A 114 -9.36 -4.89 2.51
N ILE A 115 -8.86 -5.24 3.69
CA ILE A 115 -8.94 -4.38 4.88
C ILE A 115 -8.17 -3.06 4.65
N ALA A 116 -6.98 -3.10 4.06
CA ALA A 116 -6.21 -1.89 3.77
C ALA A 116 -6.88 -0.97 2.74
N VAL A 117 -7.54 -1.53 1.73
CA VAL A 117 -8.37 -0.75 0.79
C VAL A 117 -9.54 -0.11 1.53
N GLY A 118 -10.20 -0.86 2.42
CA GLY A 118 -11.28 -0.33 3.26
C GLY A 118 -10.85 0.82 4.17
N THR A 119 -9.69 0.72 4.84
CA THR A 119 -9.17 1.80 5.68
C THR A 119 -8.81 3.04 4.86
N PHE A 120 -8.24 2.86 3.67
CA PHE A 120 -7.94 3.97 2.76
C PHE A 120 -9.21 4.70 2.29
N ILE A 121 -10.27 3.96 1.95
CA ILE A 121 -11.57 4.54 1.61
C ILE A 121 -12.14 5.32 2.80
N TYR A 122 -12.13 4.74 4.01
CA TYR A 122 -12.58 5.42 5.21
C TYR A 122 -11.84 6.76 5.41
N VAL A 123 -10.51 6.74 5.35
CA VAL A 123 -9.67 7.93 5.51
C VAL A 123 -9.98 8.97 4.44
N THR A 124 -10.04 8.57 3.18
CA THR A 124 -10.25 9.50 2.06
C THR A 124 -11.60 10.21 2.16
N PHE A 125 -12.68 9.47 2.42
CA PHE A 125 -14.02 10.06 2.43
C PHE A 125 -14.38 10.70 3.76
N PHE A 126 -14.12 10.06 4.89
CA PHE A 126 -14.61 10.53 6.18
C PHE A 126 -13.63 11.44 6.92
N GLU A 127 -12.33 11.14 6.84
CA GLU A 127 -11.31 11.93 7.54
C GLU A 127 -10.84 13.13 6.71
N VAL A 128 -10.66 12.95 5.40
CA VAL A 128 -10.16 14.00 4.49
C VAL A 128 -11.29 14.77 3.82
N LEU A 129 -12.18 14.11 3.06
CA LEU A 129 -13.18 14.80 2.23
C LEU A 129 -14.22 15.56 3.05
N ILE A 130 -14.81 14.94 4.09
CA ILE A 130 -15.78 15.64 4.95
C ILE A 130 -15.12 16.84 5.65
N HIS A 131 -13.88 16.68 6.14
CA HIS A 131 -13.18 17.79 6.80
C HIS A 131 -12.90 18.94 5.84
N GLU A 132 -12.50 18.63 4.62
CA GLU A 132 -12.15 19.64 3.62
C GLU A 132 -13.39 20.30 3.01
N ARG A 133 -14.54 19.61 2.97
CA ARG A 133 -15.83 20.17 2.53
C ARG A 133 -16.34 21.28 3.46
N ASP A 134 -15.98 21.24 4.74
CA ASP A 134 -16.42 22.24 5.71
C ASP A 134 -15.63 23.57 5.60
N ASN A 135 -14.66 23.69 4.68
CA ASN A 135 -13.92 24.92 4.36
C ASN A 135 -14.59 25.74 3.23
N GLU A 136 -14.49 27.08 3.26
CA GLU A 136 -15.18 28.06 2.38
C GLU A 136 -14.88 28.01 0.86
N HIS A 137 -14.05 27.09 0.39
CA HIS A 137 -13.66 26.94 -1.02
C HIS A 137 -14.65 26.06 -1.82
N PRO A 138 -14.75 26.21 -3.16
CA PRO A 138 -15.71 25.44 -3.96
C PRO A 138 -15.45 23.93 -3.89
N ASN A 139 -16.42 23.19 -3.36
CA ASN A 139 -16.33 21.74 -3.10
C ASN A 139 -16.06 20.90 -4.37
N LEU A 140 -16.60 21.31 -5.53
CA LEU A 140 -16.41 20.61 -6.80
C LEU A 140 -14.94 20.61 -7.26
N LEU A 141 -14.24 21.73 -7.05
CA LEU A 141 -12.84 21.85 -7.48
C LEU A 141 -11.93 20.92 -6.65
N LYS A 142 -12.22 20.78 -5.35
CA LYS A 142 -11.46 19.87 -4.46
C LYS A 142 -11.69 18.41 -4.81
N ILE A 143 -12.93 18.04 -5.11
CA ILE A 143 -13.27 16.68 -5.57
C ILE A 143 -12.56 16.38 -6.90
N LEU A 144 -12.52 17.34 -7.84
CA LEU A 144 -11.80 17.19 -9.10
C LEU A 144 -10.30 16.93 -8.87
N PHE A 145 -9.63 17.74 -8.04
CA PHE A 145 -8.22 17.53 -7.71
C PHE A 145 -7.95 16.18 -7.03
N MET A 146 -8.87 15.72 -6.17
CA MET A 146 -8.80 14.40 -5.55
C MET A 146 -8.91 13.26 -6.57
N ILE A 147 -9.85 13.37 -7.53
CA ILE A 147 -10.01 12.39 -8.62
C ILE A 147 -8.78 12.38 -9.52
N ILE A 148 -8.24 13.55 -9.86
CA ILE A 148 -7.00 13.66 -10.65
C ILE A 148 -5.84 12.98 -9.92
N GLY A 149 -5.66 13.25 -8.62
CA GLY A 149 -4.61 12.63 -7.82
C GLY A 149 -4.75 11.10 -7.74
N PHE A 150 -5.97 10.60 -7.52
CA PHE A 150 -6.26 9.16 -7.52
C PHE A 150 -5.96 8.52 -8.89
N THR A 151 -6.40 9.16 -9.97
CA THR A 151 -6.18 8.69 -11.35
C THR A 151 -4.68 8.68 -11.69
N LEU A 152 -3.93 9.69 -11.25
CA LEU A 152 -2.50 9.80 -11.50
C LEU A 152 -1.72 8.68 -10.78
N ILE A 153 -2.04 8.40 -9.51
CA ILE A 153 -1.43 7.28 -8.77
C ILE A 153 -1.83 5.94 -9.41
N GLY A 154 -3.09 5.79 -9.82
CA GLY A 154 -3.55 4.59 -10.53
C GLY A 154 -2.87 4.40 -11.89
N CYS A 155 -2.67 5.47 -12.65
CA CYS A 155 -1.97 5.44 -13.94
C CYS A 155 -0.49 5.08 -13.77
N LEU A 156 0.19 5.68 -12.78
CA LEU A 156 1.58 5.32 -12.43
C LEU A 156 1.71 3.81 -12.17
N ARG A 157 0.76 3.24 -11.41
CA ARG A 157 0.71 1.81 -11.10
C ARG A 157 0.53 0.94 -12.35
N LEU A 158 -0.28 1.38 -13.31
CA LEU A 158 -0.51 0.65 -14.56
C LEU A 158 0.73 0.67 -15.47
N LEU A 159 1.38 1.83 -15.58
CA LEU A 159 2.61 1.99 -16.39
C LEU A 159 3.78 1.16 -15.84
N GLU A 160 3.89 1.05 -14.51
CA GLU A 160 4.86 0.16 -13.86
C GLU A 160 4.56 -1.33 -14.14
N GLY A 161 3.29 -1.68 -14.39
CA GLY A 161 2.87 -3.04 -14.77
C GLY A 161 3.23 -3.41 -16.21
N GLU A 162 3.13 -2.47 -17.16
CA GLU A 162 3.39 -2.73 -18.58
C GLU A 162 4.87 -3.05 -18.89
N HIS A 163 5.81 -2.57 -18.06
CA HIS A 163 7.23 -2.87 -18.24
C HIS A 163 7.64 -4.31 -17.90
N THR A 164 6.72 -5.18 -17.45
CA THR A 164 7.03 -6.57 -17.09
C THR A 164 6.58 -7.61 -18.12
N HIS A 165 5.99 -7.20 -19.26
CA HIS A 165 5.42 -8.13 -20.25
C HIS A 165 6.18 -8.24 -21.59
N PHE A 166 7.38 -7.68 -21.74
CA PHE A 166 8.10 -7.68 -23.04
C PHE A 166 9.36 -8.57 -23.15
N GLU A 167 9.72 -9.38 -22.13
CA GLU A 167 10.89 -10.29 -22.20
C GLU A 167 10.58 -11.73 -21.77
N ASP A 168 9.51 -12.34 -22.30
CA ASP A 168 9.39 -13.81 -22.24
C ASP A 168 8.77 -14.37 -23.51
N ASN A 169 9.50 -14.25 -24.63
CA ASN A 169 9.17 -15.04 -25.82
C ASN A 169 10.37 -15.26 -26.76
N SER A 170 11.41 -15.93 -26.26
CA SER A 170 12.35 -16.66 -27.12
C SER A 170 13.34 -17.44 -26.27
N TYR A 171 13.07 -18.73 -26.00
CA TYR A 171 14.03 -19.86 -25.94
C TYR A 171 13.29 -21.13 -25.53
N HIS A 172 12.26 -21.52 -26.29
CA HIS A 172 11.84 -22.92 -26.35
C HIS A 172 12.06 -23.42 -27.78
N SER A 173 13.26 -23.96 -28.01
CA SER A 173 13.58 -24.71 -29.21
C SER A 173 13.98 -26.13 -28.81
N HIS A 174 13.00 -27.03 -28.95
CA HIS A 174 13.12 -28.43 -29.34
C HIS A 174 14.21 -29.31 -28.69
N ASP A 175 13.82 -30.03 -27.63
CA ASP A 175 14.27 -31.42 -27.45
C ASP A 175 13.17 -32.35 -27.96
N SER A 176 13.36 -32.86 -29.17
CA SER A 176 12.59 -33.96 -29.73
C SER A 176 13.48 -35.20 -29.78
N ILE A 177 13.30 -36.11 -28.83
CA ILE A 177 13.72 -37.51 -28.97
C ILE A 177 12.46 -38.39 -28.91
N PRO A 178 12.09 -39.06 -30.01
CA PRO A 178 11.23 -40.23 -29.95
C PRO A 178 12.03 -41.49 -30.31
N GLY A 179 11.81 -42.58 -29.58
CA GLY A 179 12.20 -43.91 -30.06
C GLY A 179 12.64 -44.90 -28.99
N GLU A 180 11.66 -45.46 -28.29
CA GLU A 180 11.78 -46.79 -27.68
C GLU A 180 11.65 -47.85 -28.79
N VAL A 181 12.68 -48.70 -29.01
CA VAL A 181 12.54 -50.11 -29.46
C VAL A 181 13.78 -50.92 -29.05
N GLU A 182 13.57 -51.82 -28.08
CA GLU A 182 14.03 -53.21 -27.95
C GLU A 182 15.28 -53.83 -28.66
N HIS A 183 15.89 -54.74 -27.87
CA HIS A 183 16.48 -56.06 -28.19
C HIS A 183 18.02 -56.26 -28.35
N HIS A 184 18.49 -57.21 -27.51
CA HIS A 184 19.32 -58.38 -27.81
C HIS A 184 20.87 -58.34 -27.75
N HIS A 185 21.36 -59.18 -26.81
CA HIS A 185 22.44 -60.16 -26.88
C HIS A 185 23.92 -59.79 -27.15
N ASN A 186 24.71 -60.23 -26.16
CA ASN A 186 25.91 -61.08 -26.23
C ASN A 186 27.28 -60.52 -26.64
N HIS A 187 28.23 -60.98 -25.81
CA HIS A 187 29.69 -61.05 -25.90
C HIS A 187 30.50 -59.82 -25.48
#